data_AF-A0A6J8C6B3-F1
#
_entry.id   AF-A0A6J8C6B3-F1
#
_cell.length_a   1.000
_cell.length_b   1.000
_cell.length_c   1.000
_cell.angle_alpha   90.00
_cell.angle_beta   90.00
_cell.angle_gamma   90.00
#
_symmetry.space_group_name_H-M   'P 1'
#
loop_
_entity.id
_entity.type
_entity.pdbx_description
1 polymer ?
#
loop_
_entity_poly.entity_id
_entity_poly.type
_entity_poly.pdbx_seq_one_letter_code
_entity_poly.pdbx_strand_id
1 'polypeptide(L)'
;MKTIQQHLIHSTSRIKSGTPGGKATADLKSEVVFSHNGLTEGDILRLTEETDLLASLKLIDFEYSAYNYRAYDLSMLFIECCIEYRNVPDTPYFKFNNEDYPSAEIRKQICRAYLMARSNTGDPTDGEVNRLFQETEICELAVHLMWAIWGVDQHIRGEKISFGYLEYAVVHLNEYMNKKQRRLP
;
A
#
# COMPACT_ATOMS: atom_id res chain seq x y z
N MET A 1 6.37 6.58 -14.63
CA MET A 1 5.91 6.16 -13.29
C MET A 1 6.46 6.98 -12.13
N LYS A 2 7.79 7.11 -11.96
CA LYS A 2 8.39 7.92 -10.88
C LYS A 2 7.79 9.35 -10.79
N THR A 3 7.55 9.98 -11.93
CA THR A 3 6.89 11.30 -12.03
C THR A 3 5.41 11.28 -11.60
N ILE A 4 4.68 10.19 -11.85
CA ILE A 4 3.26 10.02 -11.51
C ILE A 4 3.09 9.78 -10.00
N GLN A 5 3.92 8.91 -9.41
CA GLN A 5 4.02 8.73 -7.96
C GLN A 5 4.32 10.06 -7.26
N GLN A 6 5.33 10.79 -7.72
CA GLN A 6 5.64 12.12 -7.17
C GLN A 6 4.45 13.10 -7.30
N HIS A 7 3.75 13.13 -8.43
CA HIS A 7 2.59 14.02 -8.60
C HIS A 7 1.41 13.63 -7.70
N LEU A 8 1.13 12.35 -7.52
CA LEU A 8 0.04 11.88 -6.64
C LEU A 8 0.30 12.19 -5.16
N ILE A 9 1.57 12.14 -4.74
CA ILE A 9 2.04 12.53 -3.40
C ILE A 9 1.88 14.05 -3.20
N HIS A 10 2.24 14.86 -4.19
CA HIS A 10 2.09 16.32 -4.10
C HIS A 10 0.62 16.77 -4.21
N SER A 11 -0.24 16.08 -4.95
CA SER A 11 -1.66 16.46 -5.08
C SER A 11 -2.49 16.17 -3.84
N THR A 12 -2.17 15.10 -3.11
CA THR A 12 -2.85 14.75 -1.84
C THR A 12 -2.51 15.76 -0.73
N SER A 13 -1.32 16.38 -0.76
CA SER A 13 -0.96 17.49 0.12
C SER A 13 -1.74 18.80 -0.13
N ARG A 14 -2.46 18.93 -1.26
CA ARG A 14 -3.15 20.16 -1.70
C ARG A 14 -4.68 20.13 -1.57
N ILE A 15 -5.28 19.11 -0.96
CA ILE A 15 -6.73 19.08 -0.72
C ILE A 15 -7.05 20.13 0.35
N LYS A 16 -7.35 21.36 -0.09
CA LYS A 16 -7.86 22.43 0.77
C LYS A 16 -9.31 22.12 1.14
N SER A 17 -9.62 22.32 2.42
CA SER A 17 -10.91 22.17 3.10
C SER A 17 -12.03 23.09 2.56
N GLY A 18 -12.46 22.86 1.31
CA GLY A 18 -13.33 23.80 0.58
C GLY A 18 -14.73 23.32 0.18
N THR A 19 -15.08 22.04 0.34
CA THR A 19 -16.38 21.52 -0.09
C THR A 19 -17.27 21.15 1.11
N PRO A 20 -18.44 21.80 1.29
CA PRO A 20 -19.41 21.42 2.31
C PRO A 20 -20.12 20.13 1.86
N GLY A 21 -19.56 18.99 2.25
CA GLY A 21 -20.10 17.65 1.96
C GLY A 21 -19.11 16.50 2.15
N GLY A 22 -17.80 16.74 1.99
CA GLY A 22 -16.77 15.70 2.10
C GLY A 22 -16.01 15.73 3.42
N LYS A 23 -16.56 15.15 4.49
CA LYS A 23 -15.92 15.17 5.82
C LYS A 23 -14.79 14.14 6.05
N ALA A 24 -14.50 13.25 5.10
CA ALA A 24 -13.66 12.08 5.39
C ALA A 24 -12.17 12.20 5.03
N THR A 25 -11.76 13.12 4.15
CA THR A 25 -10.38 13.12 3.59
C THR A 25 -9.53 14.34 3.90
N ALA A 26 -10.11 15.43 4.43
CA ALA A 26 -9.43 16.73 4.50
C ALA A 26 -8.47 16.90 5.71
N ASP A 27 -8.59 16.09 6.77
CA ASP A 27 -7.85 16.30 8.02
C ASP A 27 -6.80 15.23 8.35
N LEU A 28 -6.56 14.29 7.44
CA LEU A 28 -5.65 13.19 7.72
C LEU A 28 -4.21 13.56 7.36
N LYS A 29 -3.49 14.14 8.32
CA LYS A 29 -2.05 14.46 8.18
C LYS A 29 -1.20 13.22 8.46
N SER A 30 -1.08 12.34 7.47
CA SER A 30 -0.06 11.29 7.53
C SER A 30 1.34 11.91 7.42
N GLU A 31 2.29 11.35 8.14
CA GLU A 31 3.68 11.80 8.15
C GLU A 31 4.39 11.42 6.84
N VAL A 32 5.21 12.32 6.30
CA VAL A 32 6.05 12.05 5.13
C VAL A 32 7.39 11.44 5.57
N VAL A 33 7.73 10.29 5.02
CA VAL A 33 8.95 9.52 5.30
C VAL A 33 9.58 9.04 3.99
N PHE A 34 10.80 8.48 4.04
CA PHE A 34 11.32 7.72 2.91
C PHE A 34 10.62 6.35 2.86
N SER A 35 9.97 6.07 1.74
CA SER A 35 9.12 4.90 1.52
C SER A 35 9.63 4.03 0.39
N HIS A 36 9.30 2.73 0.47
CA HIS A 36 9.61 1.75 -0.57
C HIS A 36 8.75 1.94 -1.82
N ASN A 37 7.46 2.26 -1.63
CA ASN A 37 6.42 2.53 -2.64
C ASN A 37 6.02 1.36 -3.55
N GLY A 38 6.63 0.19 -3.40
CA GLY A 38 6.22 -1.02 -4.10
C GLY A 38 6.62 -2.26 -3.33
N LEU A 39 6.32 -2.30 -2.04
CA LEU A 39 6.69 -3.40 -1.17
C LEU A 39 5.78 -4.61 -1.42
N THR A 40 6.26 -5.60 -2.16
CA THR A 40 5.57 -6.88 -2.41
C THR A 40 6.17 -8.01 -1.58
N GLU A 41 5.54 -9.19 -1.61
CA GLU A 41 6.12 -10.40 -0.99
C GLU A 41 7.43 -10.88 -1.64
N GLY A 42 7.74 -10.41 -2.85
CA GLY A 42 9.01 -10.68 -3.53
C GLY A 42 10.17 -9.86 -2.98
N ASP A 43 9.85 -8.72 -2.36
CA ASP A 43 10.84 -7.72 -1.92
C ASP A 43 11.26 -7.89 -0.45
N ILE A 44 10.67 -8.87 0.24
CA ILE A 44 10.97 -9.21 1.63
C ILE A 44 11.69 -10.55 1.66
N LEU A 45 13.01 -10.50 1.76
CA LEU A 45 13.86 -11.69 1.83
C LEU A 45 14.11 -12.11 3.27
N ARG A 46 14.11 -13.43 3.53
CA ARG A 46 14.53 -14.02 4.79
C ARG A 46 15.89 -14.68 4.66
N LEU A 47 16.88 -14.20 5.40
CA LEU A 47 18.19 -14.82 5.52
C LEU A 47 18.08 -16.10 6.37
N THR A 48 18.51 -17.24 5.82
CA THR A 48 18.35 -18.55 6.46
C THR A 48 19.36 -18.82 7.58
N GLU A 49 20.46 -18.08 7.60
CA GLU A 49 21.53 -18.23 8.59
C GLU A 49 21.21 -17.50 9.92
N GLU A 50 20.27 -16.55 9.89
CA GLU A 50 19.85 -15.76 11.04
C GLU A 50 18.69 -16.43 11.78
N THR A 51 18.84 -16.64 13.09
CA THR A 51 17.80 -17.25 13.94
C THR A 51 16.78 -16.23 14.45
N ASP A 52 17.19 -14.97 14.62
CA ASP A 52 16.29 -13.88 14.96
C ASP A 52 15.46 -13.46 13.75
N LEU A 53 14.13 -13.56 13.86
CA LEU A 53 13.23 -13.30 12.75
C LEU A 53 13.35 -11.86 12.22
N LEU A 54 13.47 -10.87 13.11
CA LEU A 54 13.57 -9.47 12.70
C LEU A 54 14.92 -9.17 12.02
N ALA A 55 16.01 -9.71 12.55
CA ALA A 55 17.33 -9.58 11.94
C ALA A 55 17.43 -10.30 10.59
N SER A 56 16.67 -11.40 10.43
CA SER A 56 16.66 -12.21 9.22
C SER A 56 15.94 -11.56 8.03
N LEU A 57 15.03 -10.61 8.26
CA LEU A 57 14.27 -9.97 7.17
C LEU A 57 15.06 -8.81 6.56
N LYS A 58 15.15 -8.78 5.23
CA LYS A 58 15.77 -7.72 4.43
C LYS A 58 14.83 -7.26 3.34
N LEU A 59 14.71 -5.95 3.19
CA LEU A 59 14.01 -5.33 2.08
C LEU A 59 14.98 -5.13 0.91
N ILE A 60 14.51 -5.41 -0.30
CA ILE A 60 15.25 -5.21 -1.56
C ILE A 60 14.39 -4.45 -2.57
N ASP A 61 14.94 -4.18 -3.75
CA ASP A 61 14.23 -3.59 -4.91
C ASP A 61 13.57 -2.21 -4.67
N PHE A 62 14.38 -1.25 -4.23
CA PHE A 62 13.98 0.13 -3.96
C PHE A 62 13.75 0.97 -5.24
N GLU A 63 13.37 0.36 -6.36
CA GLU A 63 13.27 1.06 -7.66
C GLU A 63 12.22 2.17 -7.67
N TYR A 64 11.13 2.02 -6.91
CA TYR A 64 10.07 3.02 -6.70
C TYR A 64 10.27 3.90 -5.47
N SER A 65 11.35 3.69 -4.71
CA SER A 65 11.54 4.36 -3.44
C SER A 65 11.65 5.87 -3.60
N ALA A 66 10.95 6.59 -2.71
CA ALA A 66 10.87 8.04 -2.68
C ALA A 66 10.23 8.51 -1.37
N TYR A 67 10.30 9.81 -1.09
CA TYR A 67 9.51 10.38 -0.01
C TYR A 67 8.01 10.26 -0.29
N ASN A 68 7.27 9.65 0.63
CA ASN A 68 5.83 9.45 0.57
C ASN A 68 5.23 9.43 1.98
N TYR A 69 3.91 9.39 2.09
CA TYR A 69 3.23 9.17 3.36
C TYR A 69 3.56 7.77 3.90
N ARG A 70 3.92 7.68 5.19
CA ARG A 70 4.23 6.41 5.85
C ARG A 70 3.13 5.35 5.70
N ALA A 71 1.88 5.81 5.62
CA ALA A 71 0.73 4.95 5.48
C ALA A 71 0.70 4.23 4.13
N TYR A 72 1.38 4.73 3.10
CA TYR A 72 1.40 4.14 1.76
C TYR A 72 2.02 2.74 1.77
N ASP A 73 3.20 2.56 2.37
CA ASP A 73 3.86 1.25 2.43
C ASP A 73 3.07 0.25 3.28
N LEU A 74 2.42 0.70 4.35
CA LEU A 74 1.56 -0.15 5.18
C LEU A 74 0.29 -0.57 4.42
N SER A 75 -0.34 0.36 3.71
CA SER A 75 -1.47 0.04 2.82
C SER A 75 -1.07 -0.91 1.71
N MET A 76 0.11 -0.72 1.12
CA MET A 76 0.67 -1.63 0.12
C MET A 76 0.82 -3.03 0.69
N LEU A 77 1.45 -3.16 1.87
CA LEU A 77 1.61 -4.44 2.55
C LEU A 77 0.27 -5.15 2.78
N PHE A 78 -0.77 -4.43 3.21
CA PHE A 78 -2.09 -5.02 3.45
C PHE A 78 -2.80 -5.45 2.16
N ILE A 79 -2.68 -4.66 1.08
CA ILE A 79 -3.26 -5.00 -0.23
C ILE A 79 -2.55 -6.20 -0.84
N GLU A 80 -1.23 -6.29 -0.71
CA GLU A 80 -0.42 -7.38 -1.25
C GLU A 80 -0.76 -8.73 -0.60
N CYS A 81 -1.26 -8.77 0.64
CA CYS A 81 -1.80 -10.00 1.22
C CYS A 81 -2.96 -10.61 0.42
N CYS A 82 -3.65 -9.81 -0.41
CA CYS A 82 -4.74 -10.28 -1.25
C CYS A 82 -4.28 -10.81 -2.61
N ILE A 83 -3.00 -10.72 -2.94
CA ILE A 83 -2.49 -11.03 -4.28
C ILE A 83 -1.52 -12.20 -4.21
N GLU A 84 -1.90 -13.32 -4.83
CA GLU A 84 -1.04 -14.48 -5.00
C GLU A 84 -0.42 -14.45 -6.40
N TYR A 85 0.90 -14.28 -6.45
CA TYR A 85 1.69 -14.38 -7.69
C TYR A 85 2.34 -15.76 -7.85
N ARG A 86 2.59 -16.45 -6.73
CA ARG A 86 3.24 -17.76 -6.70
C ARG A 86 2.24 -18.84 -7.07
N ASN A 87 2.69 -19.85 -7.81
CA ASN A 87 1.88 -21.02 -8.16
C ASN A 87 0.60 -20.72 -8.96
N VAL A 88 0.56 -19.60 -9.70
CA VAL A 88 -0.50 -19.28 -10.66
C VAL A 88 0.05 -19.46 -12.09
N PRO A 89 0.10 -20.69 -12.63
CA PRO A 89 0.75 -20.97 -13.92
C PRO A 89 -0.06 -20.49 -15.13
N ASP A 90 -1.36 -20.23 -14.95
CA ASP A 90 -2.29 -19.85 -16.00
C ASP A 90 -2.55 -18.34 -16.01
N THR A 91 -2.84 -17.78 -17.19
CA THR A 91 -3.27 -16.39 -17.34
C THR A 91 -4.44 -16.06 -16.40
N PRO A 92 -4.41 -14.94 -15.64
CA PRO A 92 -3.53 -13.79 -15.80
C PRO A 92 -2.20 -13.83 -15.02
N TYR A 93 -1.80 -15.00 -14.51
CA TYR A 93 -0.56 -15.22 -13.73
C TYR A 93 -0.54 -14.57 -12.34
N PHE A 94 -1.70 -14.17 -11.86
CA PHE A 94 -1.94 -13.78 -10.47
C PHE A 94 -3.38 -14.12 -10.07
N LYS A 95 -3.64 -14.21 -8.78
CA LYS A 95 -4.99 -14.34 -8.21
C LYS A 95 -5.20 -13.26 -7.17
N PHE A 96 -6.34 -12.59 -7.24
CA PHE A 96 -6.78 -11.64 -6.21
C PHE A 96 -7.89 -12.25 -5.36
N ASN A 97 -7.71 -12.25 -4.05
CA ASN A 97 -8.72 -12.71 -3.09
C ASN A 97 -8.86 -11.72 -1.93
N ASN A 98 -10.01 -11.05 -1.89
CA ASN A 98 -10.29 -10.06 -0.84
C ASN A 98 -10.53 -10.71 0.54
N GLU A 99 -10.78 -12.02 0.61
CA GLU A 99 -10.90 -12.74 1.89
C GLU A 99 -9.55 -12.86 2.62
N ASP A 100 -8.44 -12.78 1.89
CA ASP A 100 -7.08 -12.83 2.45
C ASP A 100 -6.62 -11.46 3.00
N TYR A 101 -7.44 -10.42 2.83
CA TYR A 101 -7.16 -9.10 3.37
C TYR A 101 -7.09 -9.15 4.91
N PRO A 102 -6.01 -8.65 5.55
CA PRO A 102 -5.81 -8.84 6.97
C PRO A 102 -6.89 -8.17 7.81
N SER A 103 -7.31 -8.87 8.87
CA SER A 103 -8.34 -8.35 9.78
C SER A 103 -7.91 -7.01 10.40
N ALA A 104 -8.89 -6.22 10.84
CA ALA A 104 -8.60 -4.93 11.48
C ALA A 104 -7.68 -5.09 12.71
N GLU A 105 -7.79 -6.21 13.43
CA GLU A 105 -6.95 -6.53 14.57
C GLU A 105 -5.49 -6.73 14.15
N ILE A 106 -5.23 -7.57 13.14
CA ILE A 106 -3.88 -7.80 12.61
C ILE A 106 -3.26 -6.50 12.09
N ARG A 107 -4.04 -5.70 11.36
CA ARG A 107 -3.55 -4.41 10.82
C ARG A 107 -3.19 -3.41 11.93
N LYS A 108 -3.95 -3.38 13.03
CA LYS A 108 -3.60 -2.58 14.21
C LYS A 108 -2.35 -3.09 14.91
N GLN A 109 -2.15 -4.40 15.00
CA GLN A 109 -0.92 -4.99 15.53
C GLN A 109 0.30 -4.61 14.68
N ILE A 110 0.18 -4.63 13.35
CA ILE A 110 1.23 -4.17 12.44
C ILE A 110 1.50 -2.68 12.62
N CYS A 111 0.47 -1.84 12.74
CA CYS A 111 0.63 -0.41 13.03
C CYS A 111 1.35 -0.16 14.37
N ARG A 112 1.01 -0.92 15.41
CA ARG A 112 1.66 -0.87 16.72
C ARG A 112 3.14 -1.28 16.62
N ALA A 113 3.44 -2.39 15.95
CA ALA A 113 4.81 -2.85 15.73
C ALA A 113 5.63 -1.82 14.95
N TYR A 114 5.07 -1.21 13.91
CA TYR A 114 5.71 -0.12 13.16
C TYR A 114 6.05 1.09 14.05
N LEU A 115 5.10 1.52 14.89
CA LEU A 115 5.31 2.65 15.80
C LEU A 115 6.35 2.32 16.88
N MET A 116 6.35 1.10 17.42
CA MET A 116 7.37 0.62 18.36
C MET A 116 8.76 0.60 17.72
N ALA A 117 8.89 0.11 16.49
CA ALA A 117 10.16 0.06 15.78
C ALA A 117 10.73 1.46 15.47
N ARG A 118 9.86 2.47 15.35
CA ARG A 118 10.27 3.86 15.09
C ARG A 118 10.54 4.68 16.35
N SER A 119 9.99 4.29 17.49
CA SER A 119 10.10 5.05 18.73
C SER A 119 10.98 4.36 19.76
N ASN A 120 11.92 5.10 20.33
CA ASN A 120 12.69 4.64 21.49
C ASN A 120 11.94 4.90 22.83
N THR A 121 10.68 5.38 22.79
CA THR A 121 9.96 5.87 23.97
C THR A 121 8.95 4.88 24.56
N GLY A 122 8.92 3.63 24.10
CA GLY A 122 8.05 2.58 24.62
C GLY A 122 6.84 2.25 23.75
N ASP A 123 5.90 1.50 24.32
CA ASP A 123 4.70 0.99 23.65
C ASP A 123 3.71 2.11 23.28
N PRO A 124 3.28 2.24 22.01
CA PRO A 124 2.39 3.31 21.59
C PRO A 124 0.99 3.16 22.19
N THR A 125 0.33 4.29 22.40
CA THR A 125 -1.06 4.32 22.89
C THR A 125 -2.03 3.82 21.81
N ASP A 126 -3.19 3.29 22.23
CA ASP A 126 -4.26 2.91 21.30
C ASP A 126 -4.72 4.08 20.42
N GLY A 127 -4.65 5.31 20.93
CA GLY A 127 -4.94 6.51 20.16
C GLY A 127 -3.97 6.70 18.99
N GLU A 128 -2.67 6.46 19.20
CA GLU A 128 -1.65 6.53 18.15
C GLU A 128 -1.82 5.43 17.11
N VAL A 129 -2.04 4.20 17.57
CA VAL A 129 -2.27 3.04 16.71
C VAL A 129 -3.53 3.24 15.86
N ASN A 130 -4.63 3.68 16.46
CA ASN A 130 -5.87 3.94 15.73
C ASN A 130 -5.71 5.09 14.72
N ARG A 131 -4.90 6.12 15.01
CA ARG A 131 -4.62 7.18 14.03
C ARG A 131 -3.88 6.63 12.82
N LEU A 132 -2.78 5.89 13.02
CA LEU A 132 -2.03 5.29 11.91
C LEU A 132 -2.90 4.31 11.11
N PHE A 133 -3.71 3.51 11.78
CA PHE A 133 -4.67 2.61 11.13
C PHE A 133 -5.67 3.37 10.23
N GLN A 134 -6.19 4.52 10.68
CA GLN A 134 -7.05 5.36 9.81
C GLN A 134 -6.27 5.99 8.64
N GLU A 135 -4.97 6.27 8.84
CA GLU A 135 -4.07 6.68 7.74
C GLU A 135 -3.95 5.63 6.64
N THR A 136 -3.72 4.36 7.00
CA THR A 136 -3.62 3.29 6.01
C THR A 136 -4.92 3.08 5.26
N GLU A 137 -6.03 3.14 5.97
CA GLU A 137 -7.38 3.00 5.43
C GLU A 137 -7.66 4.03 4.31
N ILE A 138 -7.23 5.28 4.47
CA ILE A 138 -7.38 6.32 3.43
C ILE A 138 -6.34 6.14 2.32
N CYS A 139 -5.10 5.78 2.66
CA CYS A 139 -4.02 5.65 1.69
C CYS A 139 -4.22 4.49 0.70
N GLU A 140 -4.99 3.46 1.07
CA GLU A 140 -5.37 2.37 0.16
C GLU A 140 -6.03 2.83 -1.14
N LEU A 141 -6.83 3.91 -1.09
CA LEU A 141 -7.40 4.50 -2.32
C LEU A 141 -6.30 4.94 -3.28
N ALA A 142 -5.25 5.57 -2.76
CA ALA A 142 -4.13 6.03 -3.56
C ALA A 142 -3.31 4.85 -4.09
N VAL A 143 -3.09 3.81 -3.27
CA VAL A 143 -2.36 2.60 -3.67
C VAL A 143 -3.10 1.89 -4.81
N HIS A 144 -4.39 1.58 -4.66
CA HIS A 144 -5.16 0.92 -5.72
C HIS A 144 -5.18 1.78 -7.01
N LEU A 145 -5.41 3.08 -6.91
CA LEU A 145 -5.41 3.94 -8.10
C LEU A 145 -4.04 3.96 -8.80
N MET A 146 -2.95 4.01 -8.03
CA MET A 146 -1.59 3.98 -8.58
C MET A 146 -1.34 2.69 -9.37
N TRP A 147 -1.63 1.54 -8.77
CA TRP A 147 -1.35 0.23 -9.39
C TRP A 147 -2.31 -0.09 -10.53
N ALA A 148 -3.52 0.47 -10.53
CA ALA A 148 -4.39 0.45 -11.71
C ALA A 148 -3.76 1.20 -12.89
N ILE A 149 -3.25 2.42 -12.67
CA ILE A 149 -2.58 3.20 -13.71
C ILE A 149 -1.29 2.52 -14.16
N TRP A 150 -0.51 1.95 -13.23
CA TRP A 150 0.69 1.16 -13.51
C TRP A 150 0.37 0.02 -14.48
N GLY A 151 -0.66 -0.79 -14.20
CA GLY A 151 -1.02 -1.92 -15.06
C GLY A 151 -1.40 -1.50 -16.48
N VAL A 152 -2.13 -0.39 -16.62
CA VAL A 152 -2.45 0.18 -17.95
C VAL A 152 -1.19 0.63 -18.68
N ASP A 153 -0.28 1.35 -18.02
CA ASP A 153 0.98 1.82 -18.62
C ASP A 153 1.85 0.64 -19.08
N GLN A 154 2.00 -0.40 -18.26
CA GLN A 154 2.77 -1.59 -18.60
C GLN A 154 2.15 -2.36 -19.79
N HIS A 155 0.81 -2.47 -19.83
CA HIS A 155 0.12 -3.07 -20.98
C HIS A 155 0.39 -2.31 -22.28
N ILE A 156 0.27 -0.97 -22.24
CA ILE A 156 0.49 -0.11 -23.42
C ILE A 156 1.95 -0.16 -23.90
N ARG A 157 2.91 -0.24 -22.97
CA ARG A 157 4.34 -0.35 -23.30
C ARG A 157 4.72 -1.67 -23.96
N GLY A 158 3.85 -2.69 -23.91
CA GLY A 158 4.12 -4.00 -24.48
C GLY A 158 5.26 -4.71 -23.76
N GLU A 159 5.24 -4.70 -22.43
CA GLU A 159 6.23 -5.38 -21.61
C GLU A 159 6.37 -6.87 -21.96
N LYS A 160 7.61 -7.37 -21.88
CA LYS A 160 7.95 -8.72 -22.36
C LYS A 160 7.57 -9.83 -21.39
N ILE A 161 7.27 -9.48 -20.15
CA ILE A 161 6.90 -10.45 -19.12
C ILE A 161 5.47 -10.92 -19.40
N SER A 162 5.26 -12.23 -19.40
CA SER A 162 3.93 -12.82 -19.53
C SER A 162 3.16 -12.61 -18.23
N PHE A 163 2.43 -11.49 -18.15
CA PHE A 163 1.62 -11.08 -17.01
C PHE A 163 0.34 -10.38 -17.51
N GLY A 164 -0.80 -10.64 -16.85
CA GLY A 164 -2.09 -10.02 -17.19
C GLY A 164 -2.19 -8.59 -16.69
N TYR A 165 -1.44 -7.66 -17.28
CA TYR A 165 -1.35 -6.27 -16.83
C TYR A 165 -2.70 -5.52 -16.86
N LEU A 166 -3.56 -5.80 -17.84
CA LEU A 166 -4.86 -5.15 -17.95
C LEU A 166 -5.85 -5.73 -16.93
N GLU A 167 -5.84 -7.04 -16.72
CA GLU A 167 -6.61 -7.72 -15.68
C GLU A 167 -6.22 -7.22 -14.30
N TYR A 168 -4.92 -7.07 -14.04
CA TYR A 168 -4.39 -6.47 -12.82
C TYR A 168 -4.90 -5.04 -12.63
N ALA A 169 -4.83 -4.22 -13.68
CA ALA A 169 -5.34 -2.86 -13.63
C ALA A 169 -6.84 -2.79 -13.28
N VAL A 170 -7.65 -3.68 -13.87
CA VAL A 170 -9.09 -3.77 -13.62
C VAL A 170 -9.38 -4.15 -12.17
N VAL A 171 -8.65 -5.13 -11.61
CA VAL A 171 -8.78 -5.51 -10.19
C VAL A 171 -8.56 -4.31 -9.28
N HIS A 172 -7.44 -3.61 -9.45
CA HIS A 172 -7.12 -2.44 -8.63
C HIS A 172 -8.12 -1.30 -8.83
N LEU A 173 -8.57 -1.05 -10.05
CA LEU A 173 -9.56 -0.01 -10.31
C LEU A 173 -10.92 -0.34 -9.67
N ASN A 174 -11.37 -1.59 -9.72
CA ASN A 174 -12.59 -2.03 -9.05
C ASN A 174 -12.50 -1.84 -7.54
N GLU A 175 -11.37 -2.21 -6.92
CA GLU A 175 -11.16 -2.00 -5.48
C GLU A 175 -11.11 -0.52 -5.09
N TYR A 176 -10.46 0.32 -5.92
CA TYR A 176 -10.53 1.77 -5.75
C TYR A 176 -11.98 2.26 -5.76
N MET A 177 -12.79 1.86 -6.74
CA MET A 177 -14.19 2.30 -6.86
C MET A 177 -15.03 1.81 -5.68
N ASN A 178 -14.89 0.54 -5.28
CA ASN A 178 -15.58 -0.06 -4.14
C ASN A 178 -15.24 0.64 -2.82
N LYS A 179 -13.96 0.95 -2.59
CA LYS A 179 -13.52 1.67 -1.39
C LYS A 179 -13.96 3.14 -1.42
N LYS A 180 -13.91 3.78 -2.59
CA LYS A 180 -14.35 5.16 -2.78
C LYS A 180 -15.83 5.31 -2.43
N GLN A 181 -16.69 4.44 -2.97
CA GLN A 181 -18.13 4.45 -2.69
C GLN A 181 -18.45 4.26 -1.20
N ARG A 182 -17.70 3.39 -0.50
CA ARG A 182 -17.88 3.17 0.94
C ARG A 182 -17.47 4.36 1.81
N ARG A 183 -16.53 5.20 1.34
CA ARG A 183 -15.93 6.28 2.13
C ARG A 183 -16.41 7.69 1.77
N LEU A 184 -16.75 7.91 0.51
CA LEU A 184 -17.09 9.21 -0.05
C LEU A 184 -18.49 9.11 -0.65
N PRO A 185 -19.55 9.36 0.15
CA PRO A 185 -20.92 9.47 -0.35
C PRO A 185 -21.09 10.69 -1.27
#